data_AF-A0A427YCF2-F1
#
_entry.id   AF-A0A427YCF2-F1
#
_cell.length_a   1.000
_cell.length_b   1.000
_cell.length_c   1.000
_cell.angle_alpha   90.00
_cell.angle_beta   90.00
_cell.angle_gamma   90.00
#
_symmetry.space_group_name_H-M   'P 1'
#
loop_
_entity.id
_entity.type
_entity.pdbx_description
1 polymer ?
#
loop_
_entity_poly.entity_id
_entity_poly.type
_entity_poly.pdbx_seq_one_letter_code
_entity_poly.pdbx_strand_id
1 'polypeptide(L)'
;MSTTTSTTSTTTTTTPTSSAGSLRSRLIGAWSLVSYQAFSPSDPGDLIYPMTPHATGIVMYTPDGYVSVQLQVPGQAPFSSADISGGTDAERAEAYRRYLAYTGPYHIDER
;
A
#
# COMPACT_ATOMS: atom_id res chain seq x y z
N MET A 1 27.98 31.34 -52.33
CA MET A 1 28.17 29.87 -52.39
C MET A 1 28.17 29.38 -50.95
N SER A 2 27.05 28.83 -50.49
CA SER A 2 26.85 28.42 -49.10
C SER A 2 26.81 26.90 -49.04
N THR A 3 27.71 26.30 -48.26
CA THR A 3 27.80 24.84 -48.08
C THR A 3 27.13 24.49 -46.76
N THR A 4 26.07 23.70 -46.80
CA THR A 4 25.40 23.16 -45.60
C THR A 4 26.00 21.80 -45.27
N THR A 5 26.55 21.63 -44.07
CA THR A 5 27.01 20.33 -43.56
C THR A 5 25.89 19.71 -42.72
N SER A 6 25.35 18.59 -43.17
CA SER A 6 24.40 17.77 -42.40
C SER A 6 25.14 16.97 -41.34
N THR A 7 24.73 17.09 -40.07
CA THR A 7 25.20 16.26 -38.97
C THR A 7 24.17 15.16 -38.69
N THR A 8 24.52 13.90 -38.90
CA THR A 8 23.68 12.75 -38.52
C THR A 8 23.92 12.45 -37.04
N SER A 9 22.90 12.61 -36.21
CA SER A 9 22.93 12.16 -34.81
C SER A 9 22.56 10.68 -34.75
N THR A 10 23.50 9.85 -34.30
CA THR A 10 23.23 8.44 -34.01
C THR A 10 22.66 8.34 -32.60
N THR A 11 21.36 8.09 -32.48
CA THR A 11 20.73 7.79 -31.19
C THR A 11 21.09 6.35 -30.81
N THR A 12 22.01 6.17 -29.87
CA THR A 12 22.23 4.87 -29.23
C THR A 12 21.07 4.62 -28.27
N THR A 13 20.10 3.81 -28.68
CA THR A 13 19.08 3.28 -27.77
C THR A 13 19.74 2.34 -26.79
N THR A 14 20.07 2.82 -25.59
CA THR A 14 20.42 1.95 -24.47
C THR A 14 19.13 1.38 -23.91
N THR A 15 18.85 0.12 -24.20
CA THR A 15 17.79 -0.64 -23.54
C THR A 15 18.12 -0.71 -22.04
N PRO A 16 17.24 -0.27 -21.12
CA PRO A 16 17.47 -0.53 -19.71
C PRO A 16 17.32 -2.02 -19.47
N THR A 17 18.42 -2.70 -19.18
CA THR A 17 18.43 -4.08 -18.71
C THR A 17 17.78 -4.12 -17.32
N SER A 18 16.48 -4.41 -17.27
CA SER A 18 15.80 -4.74 -16.02
C SER A 18 16.25 -6.13 -15.55
N SER A 19 17.32 -6.19 -14.76
CA SER A 19 17.50 -7.31 -13.84
C SER A 19 16.41 -7.15 -12.78
N ALA A 20 15.31 -7.91 -12.88
CA ALA A 20 14.29 -7.88 -11.84
C ALA A 20 14.92 -8.40 -10.54
N GLY A 21 15.12 -7.51 -9.55
CA GLY A 21 15.64 -7.90 -8.24
C GLY A 21 14.74 -8.93 -7.55
N SER A 22 15.24 -9.51 -6.45
CA SER A 22 14.48 -10.45 -5.60
C SER A 22 13.07 -9.93 -5.27
N LEU A 23 12.12 -10.83 -4.97
CA LEU A 23 10.78 -10.42 -4.53
C LEU A 23 10.89 -9.51 -3.28
N ARG A 24 11.82 -9.83 -2.38
CA ARG A 24 12.17 -8.94 -1.26
C ARG A 24 12.47 -7.51 -1.74
N SER A 25 13.40 -7.33 -2.68
CA SER A 25 13.79 -6.02 -3.18
C SER A 25 12.63 -5.25 -3.81
N ARG A 26 11.67 -5.95 -4.43
CA ARG A 26 10.48 -5.33 -5.05
C ARG A 26 9.37 -4.99 -4.05
N LEU A 27 9.30 -5.68 -2.91
CA LEU A 27 8.27 -5.43 -1.89
C LEU A 27 8.58 -4.21 -1.02
N ILE A 28 9.87 -3.90 -0.81
CA ILE A 28 10.28 -2.76 0.01
C ILE A 28 9.64 -1.47 -0.50
N GLY A 29 8.92 -0.77 0.37
CA GLY A 29 8.23 0.46 0.04
C GLY A 29 6.90 0.61 0.77
N ALA A 30 6.14 1.59 0.34
CA ALA A 30 4.82 1.91 0.85
C ALA A 30 3.76 1.69 -0.24
N TRP A 31 2.68 1.02 0.13
CA TRP A 31 1.64 0.55 -0.78
C TRP A 31 0.28 1.06 -0.31
N SER A 32 -0.47 1.70 -1.20
CA SER A 32 -1.86 2.07 -0.91
C SER A 32 -2.76 0.85 -1.06
N LEU A 33 -3.69 0.68 -0.12
CA LEU A 33 -4.76 -0.31 -0.27
C LEU A 33 -5.61 0.02 -1.51
N VAL A 34 -5.90 -1.00 -2.31
CA VAL A 34 -6.84 -0.93 -3.44
C VAL A 34 -8.19 -1.55 -3.07
N SER A 35 -8.17 -2.75 -2.47
CA SER A 35 -9.37 -3.42 -1.96
C SER A 35 -9.01 -4.36 -0.81
N TYR A 36 -9.96 -4.61 0.10
CA TYR A 36 -9.86 -5.65 1.12
C TYR A 36 -11.05 -6.59 1.01
N GLN A 37 -10.77 -7.79 0.50
CA GLN A 37 -11.74 -8.86 0.27
C GLN A 37 -11.30 -10.12 1.00
N ALA A 38 -12.28 -10.90 1.45
CA ALA A 38 -12.04 -12.24 1.98
C ALA A 38 -13.11 -13.18 1.42
N PHE A 39 -12.75 -14.44 1.19
CA PHE A 39 -13.65 -15.49 0.74
C PHE A 39 -13.19 -16.82 1.33
N SER A 40 -14.12 -17.76 1.47
CA SER A 40 -13.77 -19.12 1.89
C SER A 40 -13.00 -19.84 0.78
N PRO A 41 -11.89 -20.55 1.10
CA PRO A 41 -11.20 -21.38 0.09
C PRO A 41 -12.10 -22.46 -0.53
N SER A 42 -13.11 -22.93 0.20
CA SER A 42 -14.06 -23.94 -0.28
C SER A 42 -15.23 -23.36 -1.07
N ASP A 43 -15.47 -22.05 -0.97
CA ASP A 43 -16.53 -21.35 -1.69
C ASP A 43 -16.10 -19.92 -2.03
N PRO A 44 -15.50 -19.70 -3.22
CA PRO A 44 -15.13 -18.38 -3.69
C PRO A 44 -16.33 -17.42 -3.89
N GLY A 45 -17.57 -17.96 -3.94
CA GLY A 45 -18.79 -17.16 -4.04
C GLY A 45 -19.14 -16.42 -2.75
N ASP A 46 -18.57 -16.86 -1.61
CA ASP A 46 -18.73 -16.23 -0.29
C ASP A 46 -17.79 -15.02 -0.11
N LEU A 47 -17.79 -14.12 -1.10
CA LEU A 47 -16.98 -12.92 -1.09
C LEU A 47 -17.56 -11.89 -0.10
N ILE A 48 -16.76 -11.53 0.89
CA ILE A 48 -17.07 -10.46 1.85
C ILE A 48 -16.04 -9.33 1.78
N TYR A 49 -16.44 -8.17 2.30
CA TYR A 49 -15.57 -7.01 2.51
C TYR A 49 -15.42 -6.75 4.01
N PRO A 50 -14.40 -7.30 4.68
CA PRO A 50 -14.29 -7.24 6.14
C PRO A 50 -14.31 -5.82 6.71
N MET A 51 -13.78 -4.85 5.95
CA MET A 51 -13.75 -3.42 6.31
C MET A 51 -14.52 -2.56 5.31
N THR A 52 -15.65 -3.04 4.79
CA THR A 52 -16.45 -2.41 3.73
C THR A 52 -15.73 -2.32 2.37
N PRO A 53 -16.47 -2.10 1.26
CA PRO A 53 -15.86 -1.91 -0.06
C PRO A 53 -15.01 -0.65 -0.21
N HIS A 54 -15.09 0.28 0.75
CA HIS A 54 -14.43 1.59 0.68
C HIS A 54 -13.25 1.71 1.67
N ALA A 55 -12.77 0.61 2.23
CA ALA A 55 -11.59 0.62 3.07
C ALA A 55 -10.43 1.36 2.39
N THR A 56 -9.69 2.13 3.16
CA THR A 56 -8.44 2.76 2.71
C THR A 56 -7.33 2.39 3.68
N GLY A 57 -6.08 2.57 3.28
CA GLY A 57 -4.97 2.22 4.16
C GLY A 57 -3.62 2.18 3.45
N ILE A 58 -2.59 1.88 4.24
CA ILE A 58 -1.23 1.74 3.79
C ILE A 58 -0.60 0.47 4.34
N VAL A 59 0.22 -0.18 3.53
CA VAL A 59 1.12 -1.26 3.91
C VAL A 59 2.54 -0.82 3.65
N MET A 60 3.41 -0.94 4.65
CA MET A 60 4.83 -0.63 4.53
C MET A 60 5.66 -1.88 4.77
N TYR A 61 6.51 -2.24 3.80
CA TYR A 61 7.55 -3.25 3.96
C TYR A 61 8.90 -2.56 4.07
N THR A 62 9.65 -2.91 5.11
CA THR A 62 10.90 -2.24 5.47
C THR A 62 12.12 -3.15 5.21
N PRO A 63 13.29 -2.58 4.84
CA PRO A 63 14.47 -3.39 4.50
C PRO A 63 14.97 -4.30 5.62
N ASP A 64 14.78 -3.86 6.87
CA ASP A 64 15.11 -4.57 8.11
C ASP A 64 14.14 -5.71 8.46
N GLY A 65 13.16 -5.98 7.61
CA GLY A 65 12.33 -7.19 7.69
C GLY A 65 11.04 -7.02 8.49
N TYR A 66 10.54 -5.80 8.66
CA TYR A 66 9.26 -5.53 9.30
C TYR A 66 8.19 -5.08 8.30
N VAL A 67 6.95 -5.42 8.61
CA VAL A 67 5.76 -4.92 7.93
C VAL A 67 4.93 -4.08 8.91
N SER A 68 4.35 -2.99 8.43
CA SER A 68 3.32 -2.23 9.15
C SER A 68 2.10 -2.06 8.26
N VAL A 69 0.92 -2.39 8.79
CA VAL A 69 -0.36 -2.32 8.07
C VAL A 69 -1.32 -1.49 8.88
N GLN A 70 -1.98 -0.55 8.20
CA GLN A 70 -2.87 0.44 8.78
C GLN A 70 -4.06 0.62 7.86
N LEU A 71 -5.22 0.10 8.25
CA LEU A 71 -6.46 0.13 7.45
C LEU A 71 -7.56 0.88 8.21
N GLN A 72 -8.40 1.59 7.47
CA GLN A 72 -9.52 2.36 8.03
C GLN A 72 -10.80 2.21 7.21
N VAL A 73 -11.93 2.17 7.90
CA VAL A 73 -13.26 2.35 7.30
C VAL A 73 -13.58 3.86 7.27
N PRO A 74 -13.81 4.46 6.08
CA PRO A 74 -14.05 5.89 5.96
C PRO A 74 -15.39 6.34 6.56
N GLY A 75 -15.58 7.65 6.70
CA GLY A 75 -16.84 8.25 7.15
C GLY A 75 -17.00 8.34 8.67
N GLN A 76 -15.91 8.28 9.43
CA GLN A 76 -15.95 8.62 10.85
C GLN A 76 -16.24 10.11 11.03
N ALA A 77 -17.10 10.45 12.00
CA ALA A 77 -17.30 11.84 12.39
C ALA A 77 -16.01 12.42 13.02
N PRO A 78 -15.68 13.69 12.78
CA PRO A 78 -14.60 14.35 13.50
C PRO A 78 -14.82 14.29 15.01
N PHE A 79 -13.73 14.16 15.76
CA PHE A 79 -13.79 14.25 17.22
C PHE A 79 -14.24 15.64 17.65
N SER A 80 -15.03 15.71 18.71
CA SER A 80 -15.46 16.95 19.36
C SER A 80 -14.29 17.75 19.97
N SER A 81 -13.16 17.11 20.24
CA SER A 81 -11.93 17.73 20.75
C SER A 81 -10.82 17.66 19.72
N ALA A 82 -9.99 18.71 19.67
CA ALA A 82 -8.77 18.75 18.87
C ALA A 82 -7.54 18.16 19.60
N ASP A 83 -7.67 17.81 20.88
CA ASP A 83 -6.60 17.12 21.61
C ASP A 83 -6.42 15.70 21.06
N ILE A 84 -5.16 15.27 20.89
CA ILE A 84 -4.81 13.94 20.35
C ILE A 84 -5.29 12.81 21.26
N SER A 85 -5.33 13.07 22.58
CA SER A 85 -5.90 12.17 23.58
C SER A 85 -7.35 12.52 23.95
N GLY A 86 -7.97 13.48 23.25
CA GLY A 86 -9.30 14.00 23.53
C GLY A 86 -10.43 13.07 23.10
N GLY A 87 -11.63 13.66 23.02
CA GLY A 87 -12.86 12.95 22.66
C GLY A 87 -13.51 12.21 23.81
N THR A 88 -14.78 11.90 23.62
CA THR A 88 -15.57 11.04 24.48
C THR A 88 -15.19 9.58 24.25
N ASP A 89 -15.50 8.73 25.22
CA ASP A 89 -15.26 7.29 25.08
C ASP A 89 -16.05 6.68 23.91
N ALA A 90 -17.22 7.23 23.59
CA ALA A 90 -18.00 6.82 22.43
C ALA A 90 -17.29 7.12 21.10
N GLU A 91 -16.71 8.31 20.96
CA GLU A 91 -15.94 8.70 19.76
C GLU A 91 -14.69 7.83 19.59
N ARG A 92 -13.97 7.55 20.68
CA ARG A 92 -12.78 6.68 20.67
C ARG A 92 -13.13 5.23 20.33
N ALA A 93 -14.22 4.71 20.91
CA ALA A 93 -14.68 3.36 20.61
C ALA A 93 -15.08 3.21 19.13
N GLU A 94 -15.72 4.23 18.55
CA GLU A 94 -16.06 4.24 17.13
C GLU A 94 -14.82 4.31 16.24
N ALA A 95 -13.83 5.15 16.58
CA ALA A 95 -12.55 5.21 15.89
C ALA A 95 -11.85 3.84 15.89
N TYR A 96 -11.81 3.19 17.05
CA TYR A 96 -11.20 1.87 17.21
C TYR A 96 -11.89 0.79 16.36
N ARG A 97 -13.23 0.75 16.34
CA ARG A 97 -13.98 -0.23 15.52
C ARG A 97 -13.72 -0.09 14.01
N ARG A 98 -13.38 1.12 13.57
CA ARG A 98 -13.14 1.44 12.15
C ARG A 98 -11.68 1.25 11.74
N TYR A 99 -10.79 0.95 12.67
CA TYR A 99 -9.37 0.91 12.41
C TYR A 99 -8.80 -0.48 12.69
N LEU A 100 -7.95 -0.95 11.77
CA LEU A 100 -7.22 -2.20 11.93
C LEU A 100 -5.74 -1.92 11.67
N ALA A 101 -4.90 -2.27 12.64
CA ALA A 101 -3.46 -2.17 12.48
C ALA A 101 -2.74 -3.37 13.06
N TYR A 102 -1.68 -3.78 12.38
CA TYR A 102 -0.70 -4.71 12.91
C TYR A 102 0.68 -4.34 12.40
N THR A 103 1.70 -4.76 13.14
CA THR A 103 3.10 -4.54 12.78
C THR A 103 3.92 -5.70 13.34
N GLY A 104 4.91 -6.16 12.59
CA GLY A 104 5.74 -7.27 13.01
C GLY A 104 6.74 -7.72 11.96
N PRO A 105 7.58 -8.71 12.28
CA PRO A 105 8.51 -9.28 11.32
C PRO A 105 7.77 -10.01 10.20
N TYR A 106 8.34 -10.00 8.98
CA TYR A 106 7.85 -10.78 7.85
C TYR A 106 8.95 -11.64 7.24
N HIS A 107 8.55 -12.74 6.62
CA HIS A 107 9.43 -13.66 5.91
C HIS A 107 8.87 -13.91 4.51
N ILE A 108 9.75 -14.00 3.52
CA ILE A 108 9.39 -14.32 2.13
C ILE A 108 9.95 -15.70 1.83
N ASP A 109 9.09 -16.58 1.34
CA ASP A 109 9.52 -17.83 0.72
C ASP A 109 9.62 -17.61 -0.80
N GLU A 110 10.84 -17.66 -1.34
CA GLU A 110 11.12 -17.45 -2.78
C GLU A 110 11.36 -18.77 -3.53
N ARG A 111 10.93 -19.91 -2.96
CA ARG A 111 11.14 -21.24 -3.55
C ARG A 111 10.16 -21.60 -4.64
#